data_AF-A0A4Q2ZTQ5-F1
#
_entry.id   AF-A0A4Q2ZTQ5-F1
#
_cell.length_a   1.000
_cell.length_b   1.000
_cell.length_c   1.000
_cell.angle_alpha   90.00
_cell.angle_beta   90.00
_cell.angle_gamma   90.00
#
_symmetry.space_group_name_H-M   'P 1'
#
loop_
_entity.id
_entity.type
_entity.pdbx_description
1 polymer ?
#
loop_
_entity_poly.entity_id
_entity_poly.type
_entity_poly.pdbx_seq_one_letter_code
_entity_poly.pdbx_strand_id
1 'polypeptide(L)'
;MTRNEFIISTINPLQPSAGLAQYNTTQLSKITINNGIAALRNIPQGATPDKPLYIGPLGTPVVTDITILAGTYTGYDNKQRQYEETSLITASFHISQQKKIVRSEIVGNTGIVTHEITPGPLMVMIEGVIDGANGVYPLAEVTKLRDALNSGRPLSVVSSELQPLNINYLTILDYSLPEMQGGYSSQPYRFTSVSVTPKNLNL
;
A
#
# COMPACT_ATOMS: atom_id res chain seq x y z
N MET A 1 6.32 23.96 -23.74
CA MET A 1 5.83 23.22 -24.91
C MET A 1 6.80 23.46 -26.06
N THR A 2 7.69 22.51 -26.34
CA THR A 2 8.61 22.58 -27.48
C THR A 2 7.88 22.11 -28.74
N ARG A 3 7.90 22.95 -29.78
CA ARG A 3 7.27 22.66 -31.07
C ARG A 3 8.20 21.69 -31.83
N ASN A 4 7.74 20.48 -32.09
CA ASN A 4 8.47 19.54 -32.94
C ASN A 4 8.25 19.94 -34.40
N GLU A 5 9.29 20.46 -35.05
CA GLU A 5 9.26 20.78 -36.48
C GLU A 5 9.64 19.55 -37.30
N PHE A 6 8.85 19.29 -38.35
CA PHE A 6 9.00 18.13 -39.23
C PHE A 6 9.94 18.49 -40.39
N ILE A 7 11.17 17.99 -40.37
CA ILE A 7 12.17 18.26 -41.42
C ILE A 7 12.14 17.12 -42.45
N ILE A 8 11.66 17.41 -43.66
CA ILE A 8 11.78 16.49 -44.80
C ILE A 8 13.19 16.66 -45.37
N SER A 9 14.06 15.68 -45.14
CA SER A 9 15.49 15.80 -45.44
C SER A 9 15.84 15.69 -46.92
N THR A 10 14.96 15.16 -47.79
CA THR A 10 15.23 15.10 -49.24
C THR A 10 13.96 14.86 -50.04
N ILE A 11 13.68 15.76 -51.00
CA ILE A 11 12.72 15.50 -52.08
C ILE A 11 13.57 15.40 -53.35
N ASN A 12 13.59 14.25 -54.00
CA ASN A 12 14.18 14.13 -55.34
C ASN A 12 13.09 14.44 -56.37
N PRO A 13 13.05 15.64 -56.96
CA PRO A 13 12.11 15.93 -58.03
C PRO A 13 12.46 15.09 -59.26
N LEU A 14 11.44 14.50 -59.89
CA LEU A 14 11.61 13.76 -61.14
C LEU A 14 12.14 14.71 -62.22
N GLN A 15 13.31 14.39 -62.78
CA GLN A 15 13.83 15.08 -63.95
C GLN A 15 13.08 14.54 -65.19
N PRO A 16 12.43 15.39 -66.00
CA PRO A 16 11.78 14.93 -67.22
C PRO A 16 12.83 14.41 -68.21
N SER A 17 12.76 13.13 -68.57
CA SER A 17 13.57 12.59 -69.67
C SER A 17 13.10 13.24 -70.98
N ALA A 18 14.02 13.89 -71.69
CA ALA A 18 13.74 14.59 -72.93
C ALA A 18 13.02 13.67 -73.93
N GLY A 19 11.86 14.13 -74.41
CA GLY A 19 11.01 13.42 -75.36
C GLY A 19 9.68 13.03 -74.75
N LEU A 20 8.59 13.31 -75.47
CA LEU A 20 7.20 13.02 -75.09
C LEU A 20 7.03 11.54 -74.74
N ALA A 21 7.22 11.19 -73.49
CA ALA A 21 7.06 9.84 -72.97
C ALA A 21 6.49 9.94 -71.56
N GLN A 22 5.20 9.59 -71.47
CA GLN A 22 4.54 8.95 -70.34
C GLN A 22 5.19 9.22 -68.97
N TYR A 23 4.57 10.09 -68.16
CA TYR A 23 4.82 10.05 -66.71
C TYR A 23 4.59 8.62 -66.24
N ASN A 24 5.69 7.93 -65.95
CA ASN A 24 5.64 6.58 -65.43
C ASN A 24 5.00 6.69 -64.03
N THR A 25 3.70 6.44 -63.92
CA THR A 25 2.95 6.49 -62.66
C THR A 25 3.44 5.46 -61.64
N THR A 26 4.30 4.53 -62.05
CA THR A 26 5.04 3.62 -61.15
C THR A 26 6.20 4.31 -60.42
N GLN A 27 6.59 5.53 -60.79
CA GLN A 27 7.53 6.39 -60.06
C GLN A 27 6.82 7.33 -59.07
N LEU A 28 5.72 6.87 -58.44
CA LEU A 28 5.27 7.49 -57.20
C LEU A 28 6.44 7.45 -56.22
N SER A 29 6.97 8.63 -55.89
CA SER A 29 8.05 8.81 -54.95
C SER A 29 7.66 8.14 -53.63
N LYS A 30 8.29 7.00 -53.35
CA LYS A 30 8.17 6.33 -52.06
C LYS A 30 8.79 7.26 -51.01
N ILE A 31 7.97 8.01 -50.30
CA ILE A 31 8.40 8.72 -49.09
C ILE A 31 8.72 7.64 -48.07
N THR A 32 10.00 7.30 -47.96
CA THR A 32 10.47 6.36 -46.95
C THR A 32 10.77 7.19 -45.70
N ILE A 33 9.80 7.24 -44.79
CA ILE A 33 9.99 7.86 -43.47
C ILE A 33 10.87 6.92 -42.65
N ASN A 34 12.19 7.00 -42.85
CA ASN A 34 13.16 6.04 -42.32
C ASN A 34 13.20 5.96 -40.78
N ASN A 35 12.48 6.81 -40.04
CA ASN A 35 12.44 6.79 -38.56
C ASN A 35 11.17 7.43 -37.93
N GLY A 36 10.00 7.40 -38.57
CA GLY A 36 8.91 8.34 -38.20
C GLY A 36 7.49 7.80 -37.97
N ILE A 37 7.33 6.58 -37.44
CA ILE A 37 6.08 6.20 -36.74
C ILE A 37 6.38 5.45 -35.42
N ALA A 38 7.41 4.62 -35.39
CA ALA A 38 7.83 3.91 -34.17
C ALA A 38 8.33 4.86 -33.07
N ALA A 39 9.09 5.91 -33.44
CA ALA A 39 9.58 6.92 -32.50
C ALA A 39 8.45 7.81 -31.91
N LEU A 40 7.28 7.87 -32.56
CA LEU A 40 6.09 8.57 -32.07
C LEU A 40 5.23 7.71 -31.14
N ARG A 41 5.55 6.42 -30.99
CA ARG A 41 4.90 5.49 -30.04
C ARG A 41 5.77 5.24 -28.81
N ASN A 42 6.66 6.16 -28.46
CA ASN A 42 7.30 6.15 -27.14
C ASN A 42 6.28 6.62 -26.09
N ILE A 43 5.25 5.81 -25.86
CA ILE A 43 4.40 5.95 -24.69
C ILE A 43 5.37 5.73 -23.52
N PRO A 44 5.53 6.69 -22.60
CA PRO A 44 6.36 6.50 -21.43
C PRO A 44 5.95 5.17 -20.81
N GLN A 45 6.89 4.22 -20.75
CA GLN A 45 6.63 2.94 -20.12
C GLN A 45 6.15 3.28 -18.71
N GLY A 46 4.88 2.97 -18.42
CA GLY A 46 4.25 3.36 -17.17
C GLY A 46 5.02 2.81 -15.97
N ALA A 47 4.67 3.27 -14.76
CA ALA A 47 5.24 2.72 -13.55
C ALA A 47 5.18 1.18 -13.58
N THR A 48 6.31 0.53 -13.27
CA THR A 48 6.34 -0.93 -13.15
C THR A 48 5.50 -1.31 -11.92
N PRO A 49 4.54 -2.24 -12.03
CA PRO A 49 3.76 -2.67 -10.87
C PRO A 49 4.67 -3.23 -9.78
N ASP A 50 4.31 -2.97 -8.53
CA ASP A 50 5.05 -3.52 -7.39
C ASP A 50 5.00 -5.04 -7.41
N LYS A 51 6.13 -5.67 -7.05
CA LYS A 51 6.22 -7.12 -6.96
C LYS A 51 5.44 -7.59 -5.72
N PRO A 52 4.50 -8.54 -5.85
CA PRO A 52 3.79 -9.08 -4.70
C PRO A 52 4.76 -9.82 -3.76
N LEU A 53 4.44 -9.84 -2.46
CA LEU A 53 5.21 -10.57 -1.45
C LEU A 53 5.16 -12.08 -1.74
N TYR A 54 3.96 -12.62 -1.97
CA TYR A 54 3.69 -14.00 -2.34
C TYR A 54 2.28 -14.14 -2.92
N ILE A 55 1.91 -15.36 -3.35
CA ILE A 55 0.54 -15.71 -3.74
C ILE A 55 -0.16 -16.31 -2.51
N GLY A 56 -1.27 -15.69 -2.10
CA GLY A 56 -2.02 -16.10 -0.92
C GLY A 56 -2.83 -17.39 -1.14
N PRO A 57 -3.46 -17.92 -0.08
CA PRO A 57 -4.28 -19.13 -0.15
C PRO A 57 -5.45 -19.05 -1.14
N LEU A 58 -5.93 -17.84 -1.42
CA LEU A 58 -7.00 -17.58 -2.40
C LEU A 58 -6.49 -17.46 -3.85
N GLY A 59 -5.21 -17.71 -4.10
CA GLY A 59 -4.60 -17.55 -5.42
C GLY A 59 -4.38 -16.09 -5.85
N THR A 60 -4.65 -15.13 -4.96
CA THR A 60 -4.46 -13.69 -5.19
C THR A 60 -3.07 -13.24 -4.76
N PRO A 61 -2.46 -12.27 -5.46
CA PRO A 61 -1.20 -11.67 -5.01
C PRO A 61 -1.40 -10.91 -3.70
N VAL A 62 -0.56 -11.22 -2.71
CA VAL A 62 -0.52 -10.53 -1.42
C VAL A 62 0.50 -9.42 -1.52
N VAL A 63 0.04 -8.19 -1.40
CA VAL A 63 0.90 -6.99 -1.44
C VAL A 63 1.29 -6.58 -0.02
N THR A 64 0.44 -6.83 0.96
CA THR A 64 0.63 -6.41 2.35
C THR A 64 0.12 -7.47 3.30
N ASP A 65 0.92 -7.82 4.31
CA ASP A 65 0.50 -8.65 5.43
C ASP A 65 0.96 -8.05 6.76
N ILE A 66 0.44 -8.60 7.85
CA ILE A 66 0.94 -8.33 9.19
C ILE A 66 1.08 -9.64 9.97
N THR A 67 2.25 -9.84 10.55
CA THR A 67 2.51 -10.92 11.49
C THR A 67 2.62 -10.36 12.89
N ILE A 68 1.77 -10.84 13.79
CA ILE A 68 1.85 -10.60 15.23
C ILE A 68 2.74 -11.70 15.80
N LEU A 69 3.92 -11.34 16.31
CA LEU A 69 4.90 -12.29 16.84
C LEU A 69 4.40 -12.89 18.16
N ALA A 70 4.69 -14.17 18.37
CA ALA A 70 4.35 -14.88 19.60
C ALA A 70 4.89 -14.16 20.84
N GLY A 71 4.17 -14.26 21.95
CA GLY A 71 4.57 -13.61 23.20
C GLY A 71 3.88 -14.18 24.42
N THR A 72 4.26 -13.66 25.58
CA THR A 72 3.69 -14.08 26.86
C THR A 72 3.12 -12.88 27.61
N TYR A 73 2.04 -13.10 28.33
CA TYR A 73 1.41 -12.10 29.17
C TYR A 73 0.87 -12.73 30.46
N THR A 74 0.77 -11.91 31.49
CA THR A 74 0.13 -12.31 32.75
C THR A 74 -1.34 -11.92 32.66
N GLY A 75 -2.23 -12.90 32.73
CA GLY A 75 -3.68 -12.65 32.76
C GLY A 75 -4.13 -12.00 34.06
N TYR A 76 -5.38 -11.54 34.11
CA TYR A 76 -6.00 -10.99 35.33
C TYR A 76 -6.00 -11.97 36.52
N ASP A 77 -5.86 -13.26 36.24
CA ASP A 77 -5.73 -14.34 37.22
C ASP A 77 -4.30 -14.55 37.72
N ASN A 78 -3.36 -13.65 37.39
CA ASN A 78 -1.92 -13.75 37.68
C ASN A 78 -1.23 -14.99 37.08
N LYS A 79 -1.86 -15.67 36.12
CA LYS A 79 -1.24 -16.79 35.40
C LYS A 79 -0.55 -16.29 34.15
N GLN A 80 0.64 -16.83 33.87
CA GLN A 80 1.27 -16.62 32.57
C GLN A 80 0.50 -17.40 31.50
N ARG A 81 0.19 -16.69 30.42
CA ARG A 81 -0.39 -17.24 29.19
C ARG A 81 0.52 -16.88 28.04
N GLN A 82 0.54 -17.74 27.05
CA GLN A 82 1.25 -17.53 25.80
C GLN A 82 0.23 -17.39 24.69
N TYR A 83 0.47 -16.45 23.78
CA TYR A 83 -0.24 -16.40 22.51
C TYR A 83 0.74 -16.77 21.40
N GLU A 84 0.23 -17.50 20.41
CA GLU A 84 1.03 -17.95 19.28
C GLU A 84 1.17 -16.85 18.23
N GLU A 85 2.17 -17.01 17.37
CA GLU A 85 2.35 -16.17 16.20
C GLU A 85 1.14 -16.29 15.28
N THR A 86 0.65 -15.14 14.80
CA THR A 86 -0.51 -15.06 13.91
C THR A 86 -0.21 -14.15 12.74
N SER A 87 -0.32 -14.68 11.52
CA SER A 87 -0.17 -13.91 10.28
C SER A 87 -1.52 -13.60 9.66
N LEU A 88 -1.75 -12.34 9.34
CA LEU A 88 -2.97 -11.82 8.74
C LEU A 88 -2.64 -11.34 7.32
N ILE A 89 -3.08 -12.13 6.34
CA ILE A 89 -2.72 -11.98 4.92
C ILE A 89 -3.62 -10.95 4.22
N THR A 90 -4.87 -10.84 4.63
CA THR A 90 -5.89 -9.96 4.03
C THR A 90 -6.00 -8.61 4.74
N ALA A 91 -4.94 -8.20 5.44
CA ALA A 91 -4.95 -7.01 6.27
C ALA A 91 -4.94 -5.72 5.44
N SER A 92 -5.86 -4.82 5.76
CA SER A 92 -5.90 -3.44 5.30
C SER A 92 -5.55 -2.51 6.46
N PHE A 93 -4.72 -1.51 6.18
CA PHE A 93 -4.20 -0.58 7.18
C PHE A 93 -4.76 0.82 6.94
N HIS A 94 -5.26 1.44 8.01
CA HIS A 94 -5.57 2.86 8.05
C HIS A 94 -4.77 3.53 9.17
N ILE A 95 -3.79 4.34 8.78
CA ILE A 95 -2.81 4.95 9.68
C ILE A 95 -3.07 6.46 9.75
N SER A 96 -3.19 6.99 10.95
CA SER A 96 -3.39 8.42 11.18
C SER A 96 -2.52 8.94 12.33
N GLN A 97 -2.06 10.19 12.21
CA GLN A 97 -1.28 10.86 13.25
C GLN A 97 -1.93 12.18 13.61
N GLN A 98 -2.18 12.39 14.91
CA GLN A 98 -2.59 13.70 15.39
C GLN A 98 -1.36 14.49 15.83
N LYS A 99 -1.24 15.74 15.38
CA LYS A 99 -0.18 16.66 15.82
C LYS A 99 -0.74 17.60 16.88
N LYS A 100 -0.03 17.73 17.99
CA LYS A 100 -0.35 18.74 19.01
C LYS A 100 0.31 20.05 18.59
N ILE A 101 -0.50 21.09 18.40
CA ILE A 101 -0.03 22.41 17.97
C ILE A 101 -0.36 23.42 19.07
N VAL A 102 0.66 24.06 19.63
CA VAL A 102 0.49 25.13 20.62
C VAL A 102 0.58 26.47 19.89
N ARG A 103 -0.50 27.26 19.97
CA ARG A 103 -0.64 28.55 19.29
C ARG A 103 -0.98 29.64 20.31
N SER A 104 -0.44 30.82 20.08
CA SER A 104 -0.79 32.02 20.83
C SER A 104 -1.26 33.09 19.86
N GLU A 105 -2.31 33.81 20.23
CA GLU A 105 -2.77 34.98 19.50
C GLU A 105 -1.97 36.20 19.98
N ILE A 106 -1.54 37.04 19.03
CA ILE A 106 -0.90 38.30 19.37
C ILE A 106 -2.00 39.31 19.70
N VAL A 107 -2.10 39.74 20.96
CA VAL A 107 -3.06 40.78 21.36
C VAL A 107 -2.79 42.07 20.57
N GLY A 108 -3.80 42.55 19.83
CA GLY A 108 -3.70 43.75 19.01
C GLY A 108 -3.21 43.54 17.57
N ASN A 109 -3.05 42.30 17.13
CA ASN A 109 -2.76 41.97 15.73
C ASN A 109 -3.55 40.73 15.29
N THR A 110 -3.91 40.60 14.01
CA THR A 110 -4.68 39.45 13.48
C THR A 110 -3.83 38.18 13.28
N GLY A 111 -2.62 38.16 13.84
CA GLY A 111 -1.63 37.11 13.63
C GLY A 111 -1.69 36.02 14.70
N ILE A 112 -1.57 34.76 14.26
CA ILE A 112 -1.41 33.59 15.13
C ILE A 112 0.03 33.12 15.04
N VAL A 113 0.72 33.01 16.17
CA VAL A 113 2.08 32.47 16.24
C VAL A 113 2.00 31.02 16.69
N THR A 114 2.58 30.11 15.90
CA THR A 114 2.74 28.70 16.29
C THR A 114 4.08 28.56 17.01
N HIS A 115 4.05 28.10 18.25
CA HIS A 115 5.26 27.96 19.08
C HIS A 115 5.87 26.57 18.98
N GLU A 116 5.03 25.55 19.00
CA GLU A 116 5.48 24.16 19.06
C GLU A 116 4.52 23.26 18.28
N ILE A 117 5.10 22.30 17.56
CA ILE A 117 4.39 21.23 16.87
C ILE A 117 5.00 19.92 17.35
N THR A 118 4.30 19.23 18.25
CA THR A 118 4.73 17.93 18.77
C THR A 118 3.97 16.83 18.02
N PRO A 119 4.66 15.82 17.45
CA PRO A 119 3.99 14.66 16.89
C PRO A 119 3.34 13.84 18.01
N GLY A 120 2.04 13.54 17.86
CA GLY A 120 1.36 12.57 18.70
C GLY A 120 1.65 11.13 18.25
N PRO A 121 1.09 10.15 18.98
CA PRO A 121 1.23 8.74 18.59
C PRO A 121 0.47 8.45 17.30
N LEU A 122 0.93 7.42 16.55
CA LEU A 122 0.24 6.93 15.36
C LEU A 122 -0.89 6.00 15.79
N MET A 123 -2.09 6.29 15.31
CA MET A 123 -3.25 5.43 15.42
C MET A 123 -3.29 4.52 14.20
N VAL A 124 -3.35 3.21 14.42
CA VAL A 124 -3.38 2.20 13.37
C VAL A 124 -4.67 1.40 13.52
N MET A 125 -5.54 1.47 12.52
CA MET A 125 -6.71 0.62 12.39
C MET A 125 -6.39 -0.47 11.37
N ILE A 126 -6.66 -1.72 11.75
CA ILE A 126 -6.39 -2.90 10.92
C ILE A 126 -7.71 -3.65 10.74
N GLU A 127 -8.04 -3.93 9.49
CA GLU A 127 -9.27 -4.61 9.09
C GLU A 127 -8.94 -5.72 8.09
N GLY A 128 -9.70 -6.80 8.11
CA GLY A 128 -9.54 -7.87 7.12
C GLY A 128 -10.42 -9.06 7.42
N VAL A 129 -10.08 -10.20 6.82
CA VAL A 129 -10.83 -11.45 6.94
C VAL A 129 -9.89 -12.63 7.12
N ILE A 130 -10.09 -13.42 8.17
CA ILE A 130 -9.42 -14.71 8.32
C ILE A 130 -10.21 -15.72 7.49
N ASP A 131 -9.58 -16.27 6.46
CA ASP A 131 -10.19 -17.28 5.60
C ASP A 131 -9.79 -18.69 6.03
N GLY A 132 -10.79 -19.55 6.22
CA GLY A 132 -10.65 -20.98 6.41
C GLY A 132 -10.82 -21.76 5.11
N ALA A 133 -10.65 -23.08 5.21
CA ALA A 133 -10.97 -23.97 4.08
C ALA A 133 -12.48 -23.93 3.77
N ASN A 134 -12.85 -24.24 2.52
CA ASN A 134 -14.25 -24.22 2.09
C ASN A 134 -15.13 -25.11 2.98
N GLY A 135 -16.13 -24.51 3.62
CA GLY A 135 -17.06 -25.18 4.55
C GLY A 135 -16.48 -25.39 5.95
N VAL A 136 -15.31 -24.84 6.29
CA VAL A 136 -14.64 -25.02 7.58
C VAL A 136 -14.35 -23.66 8.22
N TYR A 137 -14.87 -23.45 9.42
CA TYR A 137 -14.58 -22.24 10.20
C TYR A 137 -13.14 -22.27 10.73
N PRO A 138 -12.34 -21.20 10.54
CA PRO A 138 -10.94 -21.12 10.96
C PRO A 138 -10.80 -20.87 12.48
N LEU A 139 -11.32 -21.80 13.29
CA LEU A 139 -11.40 -21.65 14.75
C LEU A 139 -10.03 -21.42 15.40
N ALA A 140 -8.99 -22.11 14.90
CA ALA A 140 -7.65 -22.03 15.46
C ALA A 140 -7.06 -20.63 15.28
N GLU A 141 -7.09 -20.11 14.06
CA GLU A 141 -6.57 -18.80 13.69
C GLU A 141 -7.33 -17.67 14.40
N VAL A 142 -8.66 -17.77 14.48
CA VAL A 142 -9.49 -16.81 15.20
C VAL A 142 -9.16 -16.82 16.69
N THR A 143 -8.93 -18.00 17.27
CA THR A 143 -8.55 -18.13 18.69
C THR A 143 -7.18 -17.52 18.94
N LYS A 144 -6.19 -17.78 18.08
CA LYS A 144 -4.85 -17.19 18.21
C LYS A 144 -4.89 -15.66 18.13
N LEU A 145 -5.62 -15.11 17.15
CA LEU A 145 -5.80 -13.66 17.03
C LEU A 145 -6.47 -13.10 18.29
N ARG A 146 -7.57 -13.70 18.73
CA ARG A 146 -8.30 -13.27 19.93
C ARG A 146 -7.40 -13.28 21.16
N ASP A 147 -6.58 -14.31 21.34
CA ASP A 147 -5.71 -14.45 22.50
C ASP A 147 -4.56 -13.43 22.47
N ALA A 148 -4.02 -13.12 21.28
CA ALA A 148 -3.05 -12.04 21.11
C ALA A 148 -3.67 -10.66 21.43
N LEU A 149 -4.86 -10.36 20.88
CA LEU A 149 -5.57 -9.09 21.11
C LEU A 149 -5.97 -8.91 22.58
N ASN A 150 -6.25 -9.99 23.30
CA ASN A 150 -6.59 -9.96 24.73
C ASN A 150 -5.39 -9.92 25.68
N SER A 151 -4.16 -9.91 25.17
CA SER A 151 -2.95 -9.91 26.01
C SER A 151 -2.81 -8.66 26.89
N GLY A 152 -3.48 -7.55 26.54
CA GLY A 152 -3.41 -6.28 27.25
C GLY A 152 -2.01 -5.64 27.27
N ARG A 153 -1.09 -6.15 26.43
CA ARG A 153 0.29 -5.69 26.32
C ARG A 153 0.57 -5.20 24.90
N PRO A 154 1.62 -4.38 24.71
CA PRO A 154 2.06 -4.02 23.38
C PRO A 154 2.50 -5.28 22.62
N LEU A 155 1.87 -5.53 21.48
CA LEU A 155 2.16 -6.63 20.58
C LEU A 155 3.29 -6.25 19.65
N SER A 156 4.29 -7.14 19.51
CA SER A 156 5.33 -6.97 18.50
C SER A 156 4.79 -7.39 17.13
N VAL A 157 4.95 -6.52 16.14
CA VAL A 157 4.39 -6.69 14.81
C VAL A 157 5.44 -6.52 13.72
N VAL A 158 5.27 -7.29 12.65
CA VAL A 158 6.10 -7.25 11.45
C VAL A 158 5.17 -7.04 10.26
N SER A 159 5.37 -5.97 9.51
CA SER A 159 4.62 -5.66 8.29
C SER A 159 5.44 -4.74 7.38
N SER A 160 5.39 -4.95 6.07
CA SER A 160 6.05 -4.10 5.06
C SER A 160 5.54 -2.66 5.08
N GLU A 161 4.29 -2.43 5.48
CA GLU A 161 3.66 -1.11 5.52
C GLU A 161 3.98 -0.33 6.81
N LEU A 162 4.14 -1.05 7.93
CA LEU A 162 4.34 -0.45 9.24
C LEU A 162 5.82 -0.13 9.53
N GLN A 163 6.75 -0.92 8.97
CA GLN A 163 8.18 -0.75 9.19
C GLN A 163 8.75 0.59 8.70
N PRO A 164 8.40 1.11 7.50
CA PRO A 164 8.85 2.43 7.05
C PRO A 164 8.44 3.58 7.97
N LEU A 165 7.36 3.39 8.74
CA LEU A 165 6.84 4.35 9.72
C LEU A 165 7.45 4.16 11.12
N ASN A 166 8.42 3.25 11.28
CA ASN A 166 9.03 2.85 12.55
C ASN A 166 8.01 2.34 13.58
N ILE A 167 6.96 1.65 13.12
CA ILE A 167 5.96 1.02 13.98
C ILE A 167 6.31 -0.46 14.13
N ASN A 168 6.86 -0.84 15.28
CA ASN A 168 7.21 -2.23 15.61
C ASN A 168 6.36 -2.81 16.75
N TYR A 169 5.70 -1.95 17.52
CA TYR A 169 4.86 -2.34 18.65
C TYR A 169 3.52 -1.63 18.57
N LEU A 170 2.45 -2.40 18.75
CA LEU A 170 1.08 -1.91 18.76
C LEU A 170 0.41 -2.24 20.08
N THR A 171 -0.15 -1.25 20.76
CA THR A 171 -1.05 -1.49 21.89
C THR A 171 -2.48 -1.49 21.36
N ILE A 172 -3.20 -2.58 21.58
CA ILE A 172 -4.59 -2.72 21.17
C ILE A 172 -5.47 -1.85 22.07
N LEU A 173 -6.34 -1.05 21.46
CA LEU A 173 -7.33 -0.23 22.16
C LEU A 173 -8.70 -0.91 22.19
N ASP A 174 -9.12 -1.39 21.02
CA ASP A 174 -10.42 -2.02 20.82
C ASP A 174 -10.34 -3.01 19.66
N TYR A 175 -11.18 -4.04 19.69
CA TYR A 175 -11.29 -5.01 18.62
C TYR A 175 -12.71 -5.55 18.46
N SER A 176 -13.04 -5.98 17.25
CA SER A 176 -14.31 -6.56 16.87
C SER A 176 -14.10 -7.74 15.92
N LEU A 177 -14.82 -8.82 16.18
CA LEU A 177 -14.84 -10.06 15.40
C LEU A 177 -16.31 -10.37 15.03
N PRO A 178 -16.93 -9.61 14.12
CA PRO A 178 -18.35 -9.79 13.82
C PRO A 178 -18.59 -11.09 13.06
N GLU A 179 -19.70 -11.77 13.31
CA GLU A 179 -20.12 -12.90 12.48
C GLU A 179 -20.76 -12.38 11.18
N MET A 180 -20.48 -13.04 10.06
CA MET A 180 -21.07 -12.70 8.77
C MET A 180 -22.09 -13.75 8.36
N GLN A 181 -23.32 -13.30 8.06
CA GLN A 181 -24.37 -14.20 7.58
C GLN A 181 -23.94 -14.86 6.27
N GLY A 182 -24.00 -16.20 6.21
CA GLY A 182 -23.59 -16.97 5.03
C GLY A 182 -22.07 -17.11 4.85
N GLY A 183 -21.26 -16.54 5.75
CA GLY A 183 -19.79 -16.55 5.69
C GLY A 183 -19.13 -17.57 6.61
N TYR A 184 -19.64 -18.82 6.69
CA TYR A 184 -19.15 -19.79 7.69
C TYR A 184 -17.63 -20.09 7.60
N SER A 185 -17.01 -19.93 6.44
CA SER A 185 -15.58 -20.22 6.24
C SER A 185 -14.69 -18.99 6.43
N SER A 186 -15.24 -17.85 6.85
CA SER A 186 -14.51 -16.58 6.91
C SER A 186 -14.89 -15.80 8.17
N GLN A 187 -13.91 -15.30 8.90
CA GLN A 187 -14.10 -14.46 10.07
C GLN A 187 -13.55 -13.06 9.81
N PRO A 188 -14.40 -12.04 9.57
CA PRO A 188 -13.92 -10.67 9.51
C PRO A 188 -13.39 -10.23 10.86
N TYR A 189 -12.36 -9.38 10.84
CA TYR A 189 -11.77 -8.79 12.02
C TYR A 189 -11.52 -7.31 11.81
N ARG A 190 -11.58 -6.57 12.90
CA ARG A 190 -11.23 -5.16 12.97
C ARG A 190 -10.63 -4.87 14.32
N PHE A 191 -9.51 -4.17 14.38
CA PHE A 191 -9.00 -3.66 15.65
C PHE A 191 -8.30 -2.32 15.47
N THR A 192 -8.35 -1.53 16.52
CA THR A 192 -7.68 -0.24 16.60
C THR A 192 -6.54 -0.33 17.59
N SER A 193 -5.43 0.33 17.27
CA SER A 193 -4.21 0.27 18.05
C SER A 193 -3.44 1.57 17.99
N VAL A 194 -2.54 1.71 18.96
CA VAL A 194 -1.62 2.85 19.08
C VAL A 194 -0.19 2.35 18.94
N SER A 195 0.60 3.04 18.11
CA SER A 195 2.03 2.78 18.02
C SER A 195 2.72 3.09 19.35
N VAL A 196 3.53 2.16 19.83
CA VAL A 196 4.37 2.37 21.02
C VAL A 196 5.84 2.37 20.62
N THR A 197 6.57 3.35 21.10
CA THR A 197 8.03 3.39 20.93
C THR A 197 8.72 2.56 22.03
N PRO A 198 9.84 1.89 21.73
CA PRO A 198 10.59 1.08 22.70
C PRO A 198 10.91 1.81 24.01
N LYS A 199 11.13 3.12 23.96
CA LYS A 199 11.40 3.96 25.13
C LYS A 199 10.24 3.98 26.16
N ASN A 200 9.02 3.70 25.72
CA ASN A 200 7.81 3.73 26.55
C ASN A 200 7.32 2.32 26.95
N LEU A 201 8.09 1.28 26.65
CA LEU A 201 7.81 -0.09 27.09
C LEU A 201 8.40 -0.30 28.48
N ASN A 202 7.54 -0.27 29.52
CA ASN A 202 7.90 -0.76 30.84
C ASN A 202 7.85 -2.29 30.82
N LEU A 203 8.95 -2.92 30.41
CA LEU A 203 9.15 -4.38 30.48
C LEU A 203 9.43 -4.83 31.92
#